data_AF-A0A9W7WUQ5-F1
#
_entry.id   AF-A0A9W7WUQ5-F1
#
_cell.length_a   1.000
_cell.length_b   1.000
_cell.length_c   1.000
_cell.angle_alpha   90.00
_cell.angle_beta   90.00
_cell.angle_gamma   90.00
#
_symmetry.space_group_name_H-M   'P 1'
#
loop_
_entity.id
_entity.type
_entity.pdbx_description
1 polymer ?
#
loop_
_entity_poly.entity_id
_entity_poly.type
_entity_poly.pdbx_seq_one_letter_code
_entity_poly.pdbx_strand_id
1 'polypeptide(L)'
;MNLLKRATFIFSEQPLSLSIGSFPAKPSNPPKANAASSSTSRPRRTKKRFANMSLEKLMEKFLEQSMEAEENFYRLEEQRLQAEDKRREEEHSRELQMLQMLGQIFTGISTASSVPPPTPQPTGTPQTNPTVSLSHPSVGNRNRPPALTEFASHSQPAGPGLLMEEGDVEFIERSFSLGTTAMDNVLPLVRNTIPQLTSKKHKGQDGRIGIIGGCQEYTGAPYFAAISALKAGADLSHVFCTKDAAPVIKSYSPELIVHPVLDSPNAVEEIEKWLPRLHSLVVGPGLGREDMLLKNAKEIIERSKLRSIPIIIDADGLWLVAKEPSVIQGYHKGILTPNVMEFSRLYEAMHHEPLDSNDHKRSAQQLSIAMGNLTLVLKGEEDIITDGKNMLKCSQEGSGRRCGGQGDLLSGSLGVFAHWAFSSSSDATKGMNPSLVAAFGATSLTRQCNRQAFHKHGRSTTTSDMIQEISSAFKKLFES
;
A
#
# COMPACT_ATOMS: atom_id res chain seq x y z
N MET A 1 -66.96 30.72 15.45
CA MET A 1 -65.94 31.02 16.49
C MET A 1 -64.60 31.11 15.75
N ASN A 2 -63.90 32.25 15.73
CA ASN A 2 -63.18 32.89 16.86
C ASN A 2 -62.02 31.99 17.33
N LEU A 3 -60.76 32.45 17.45
CA LEU A 3 -60.24 33.83 17.39
C LEU A 3 -58.68 33.81 17.21
N LEU A 4 -58.10 34.77 16.47
CA LEU A 4 -56.87 35.56 16.77
C LEU A 4 -55.53 34.87 17.25
N LYS A 5 -54.30 35.40 17.06
CA LYS A 5 -53.69 36.55 16.35
C LYS A 5 -52.15 36.41 16.37
N ARG A 6 -51.44 37.06 15.43
CA ARG A 6 -50.09 37.68 15.53
C ARG A 6 -48.95 37.00 16.33
N ALA A 7 -47.81 36.81 15.66
CA ALA A 7 -46.52 37.36 16.12
C ALA A 7 -45.60 37.65 14.92
N THR A 8 -44.87 38.76 14.97
CA THR A 8 -43.92 39.21 13.92
C THR A 8 -42.64 39.68 14.62
N PHE A 9 -41.48 39.21 14.17
CA PHE A 9 -40.15 39.72 14.55
C PHE A 9 -39.36 39.89 13.24
N ILE A 10 -39.29 41.09 12.66
CA ILE A 10 -38.32 42.17 12.98
C ILE A 10 -36.87 41.70 12.82
N PHE A 11 -36.33 41.89 11.61
CA PHE A 11 -34.90 42.12 11.42
C PHE A 11 -34.61 43.59 11.74
N SER A 12 -33.69 43.85 12.66
CA SER A 12 -33.17 45.21 12.90
C SER A 12 -31.84 45.39 12.19
N GLU A 13 -31.80 46.24 11.16
CA GLU A 13 -30.54 46.76 10.64
C GLU A 13 -29.95 47.77 11.63
N GLN A 14 -28.80 47.44 12.24
CA GLN A 14 -27.89 48.44 12.79
C GLN A 14 -26.42 48.03 12.54
N PRO A 15 -25.55 48.96 12.11
CA PRO A 15 -24.15 48.66 11.88
C PRO A 15 -23.35 48.62 13.19
N LEU A 16 -22.73 47.47 13.47
CA LEU A 16 -21.80 47.32 14.59
C LEU A 16 -20.47 48.02 14.29
N SER A 17 -20.12 49.02 15.09
CA SER A 17 -18.80 49.68 15.05
C SER A 17 -17.83 48.98 16.00
N LEU A 18 -16.74 48.43 15.45
CA LEU A 18 -15.65 47.83 16.23
C LEU A 18 -14.47 48.81 16.34
N SER A 19 -14.19 49.27 17.55
CA SER A 19 -12.99 50.06 17.85
C SER A 19 -11.80 49.15 18.14
N ILE A 20 -10.71 49.30 17.40
CA ILE A 20 -9.45 48.60 17.66
C ILE A 20 -8.49 49.56 18.39
N GLY A 21 -8.02 49.14 19.57
CA GLY A 21 -7.16 49.94 20.44
C GLY A 21 -5.74 50.16 19.89
N SER A 22 -5.10 51.23 20.40
CA SER A 22 -3.75 51.66 20.01
C SER A 22 -2.62 50.95 20.78
N PHE A 23 -1.51 50.67 20.09
CA PHE A 23 -0.27 50.18 20.69
C PHE A 23 0.63 51.34 21.19
N PRO A 24 1.41 51.16 22.27
CA PRO A 24 2.54 52.03 22.61
C PRO A 24 3.84 51.59 21.90
N ALA A 25 4.74 52.55 21.65
CA ALA A 25 5.96 52.36 20.85
C ALA A 25 7.22 51.99 21.67
N LYS A 26 8.24 51.43 21.01
CA LYS A 26 9.62 51.28 21.53
C LYS A 26 10.55 52.40 20.97
N PRO A 27 11.59 52.83 21.72
CA PRO A 27 12.48 53.93 21.29
C PRO A 27 13.84 53.48 20.71
N SER A 28 14.31 54.27 19.71
CA SER A 28 15.69 54.69 19.37
C SER A 28 16.90 53.73 19.34
N ASN A 29 17.56 53.67 18.16
CA ASN A 29 19.00 53.35 17.97
C ASN A 29 19.88 54.60 18.18
N PRO A 30 21.21 54.46 18.38
CA PRO A 30 22.22 54.85 17.35
C PRO A 30 23.56 54.03 17.41
N PRO A 31 24.66 54.35 16.66
CA PRO A 31 24.76 54.62 15.22
C PRO A 31 25.94 53.92 14.45
N LYS A 32 25.73 53.69 13.14
CA LYS A 32 26.63 53.80 11.94
C LYS A 32 28.12 53.39 11.95
N ALA A 33 28.48 52.65 10.89
CA ALA A 33 29.66 52.90 10.04
C ALA A 33 29.27 52.79 8.54
N ASN A 34 29.93 53.52 7.63
CA ASN A 34 29.53 53.71 6.22
C ASN A 34 30.38 52.91 5.21
N ALA A 35 29.78 52.51 4.08
CA ALA A 35 30.44 52.49 2.76
C ALA A 35 29.41 52.60 1.61
N ALA A 36 29.84 53.20 0.49
CA ALA A 36 29.12 53.49 -0.76
C ALA A 36 28.97 52.23 -1.67
N SER A 37 28.19 52.15 -2.76
CA SER A 37 27.12 52.99 -3.36
C SER A 37 26.51 52.25 -4.57
N SER A 38 25.17 52.33 -4.78
CA SER A 38 24.56 52.33 -6.12
C SER A 38 23.07 52.67 -6.04
N SER A 39 22.60 53.64 -6.83
CA SER A 39 21.23 54.17 -6.77
C SER A 39 20.23 53.39 -7.64
N THR A 40 19.20 52.79 -7.02
CA THR A 40 17.91 52.57 -7.67
C THR A 40 16.78 52.98 -6.73
N SER A 41 15.87 53.83 -7.23
CA SER A 41 14.81 54.45 -6.42
C SER A 41 13.66 53.49 -6.17
N ARG A 42 13.53 52.96 -4.94
CA ARG A 42 12.30 52.27 -4.50
C ARG A 42 11.11 53.25 -4.50
N PRO A 43 9.99 52.94 -5.16
CA PRO A 43 8.80 53.78 -5.08
C PRO A 43 8.20 53.73 -3.66
N ARG A 44 7.81 54.90 -3.14
CA ARG A 44 7.08 55.01 -1.86
C ARG A 44 5.78 54.22 -1.96
N ARG A 45 5.58 53.26 -1.05
CA ARG A 45 4.37 52.44 -0.96
C ARG A 45 3.19 53.28 -0.47
N THR A 46 2.53 54.00 -1.37
CA THR A 46 1.31 54.75 -1.10
C THR A 46 0.20 53.80 -0.64
N LYS A 47 -0.33 53.98 0.57
CA LYS A 47 -1.57 53.35 1.02
C LYS A 47 -2.74 53.90 0.19
N LYS A 48 -2.99 53.35 -1.00
CA LYS A 48 -4.22 53.61 -1.74
C LYS A 48 -5.38 52.96 -0.97
N ARG A 49 -6.31 53.79 -0.46
CA ARG A 49 -7.67 53.36 -0.12
C ARG A 49 -8.27 52.71 -1.38
N PHE A 50 -8.75 51.48 -1.28
CA PHE A 50 -9.64 50.95 -2.30
C PHE A 50 -10.98 51.67 -2.14
N ALA A 51 -11.27 52.58 -3.07
CA ALA A 51 -12.60 53.14 -3.25
C ALA A 51 -13.51 52.10 -3.94
N ASN A 52 -14.83 52.26 -3.79
CA ASN A 52 -15.85 51.39 -4.40
C ASN A 52 -15.56 51.12 -5.90
N MET A 53 -15.12 49.91 -6.21
CA MET A 53 -15.13 49.39 -7.58
C MET A 53 -16.49 48.75 -7.85
N SER A 54 -17.05 48.94 -9.04
CA SER A 54 -18.24 48.19 -9.46
C SER A 54 -17.91 46.69 -9.58
N LEU A 55 -18.92 45.84 -9.40
CA LEU A 55 -18.76 44.39 -9.47
C LEU A 55 -18.15 43.94 -10.81
N GLU A 56 -18.54 44.60 -11.91
CA GLU A 56 -17.98 44.39 -13.25
C GLU A 56 -16.46 44.59 -13.30
N LYS A 57 -15.94 45.70 -12.76
CA LYS A 57 -14.49 45.98 -12.74
C LYS A 57 -13.71 45.04 -11.81
N LEU A 58 -14.39 44.43 -10.84
CA LEU A 58 -13.78 43.42 -9.97
C LEU A 58 -13.72 42.06 -10.68
N MET A 59 -14.73 41.74 -11.47
CA MET A 59 -14.82 40.52 -12.29
C MET A 59 -13.88 40.57 -13.51
N GLU A 60 -13.82 41.70 -14.21
CA GLU A 60 -12.87 41.97 -15.30
C GLU A 60 -11.43 41.76 -14.82
N LYS A 61 -11.08 42.33 -13.66
CA LYS A 61 -9.77 42.15 -13.05
C LYS A 61 -9.49 40.72 -12.58
N PHE A 62 -10.51 39.98 -12.14
CA PHE A 62 -10.36 38.57 -11.78
C PHE A 62 -10.10 37.70 -13.02
N LEU A 63 -10.76 37.99 -14.14
CA LEU A 63 -10.52 37.32 -15.42
C LEU A 63 -9.12 37.63 -15.95
N GLU A 64 -8.69 38.89 -15.90
CA GLU A 64 -7.34 39.33 -16.29
C GLU A 64 -6.25 38.63 -15.47
N GLN A 65 -6.44 38.54 -14.14
CA GLN A 65 -5.54 37.78 -13.25
C GLN A 65 -5.57 36.26 -13.49
N SER A 66 -6.70 35.71 -13.94
CA SER A 66 -6.82 34.28 -14.27
C SER A 66 -6.09 33.95 -15.57
N MET A 67 -6.22 34.78 -16.61
CA MET A 67 -5.47 34.63 -17.85
C MET A 67 -3.96 34.81 -17.63
N GLU A 68 -3.55 35.80 -16.82
CA GLU A 68 -2.13 35.99 -16.48
C GLU A 68 -1.56 34.78 -15.71
N ALA A 69 -2.35 34.15 -14.83
CA ALA A 69 -1.95 32.92 -14.14
C ALA A 69 -1.84 31.73 -15.11
N GLU A 70 -2.76 31.61 -16.06
CA GLU A 70 -2.77 30.56 -17.09
C GLU A 70 -1.59 30.69 -18.07
N GLU A 71 -1.30 31.89 -18.59
CA GLU A 71 -0.10 32.12 -19.40
C GLU A 71 1.20 31.80 -18.64
N ASN A 72 1.29 32.20 -17.38
CA ASN A 72 2.47 31.90 -16.56
C ASN A 72 2.63 30.40 -16.30
N PHE A 73 1.53 29.66 -16.14
CA PHE A 73 1.54 28.19 -16.04
C PHE A 73 2.09 27.55 -17.33
N TYR A 74 1.55 27.92 -18.50
CA TYR A 74 2.02 27.37 -19.78
C TYR A 74 3.49 27.68 -20.06
N ARG A 75 3.97 28.89 -19.77
CA ARG A 75 5.39 29.25 -19.92
C ARG A 75 6.31 28.46 -19.00
N LEU A 76 5.86 28.16 -17.77
CA LEU A 76 6.65 27.37 -16.82
C LEU A 76 6.74 25.89 -17.26
N GLU A 77 5.64 25.33 -17.76
CA GLU A 77 5.61 23.95 -18.25
C GLU A 77 6.41 23.79 -19.56
N GLU A 78 6.38 24.80 -20.46
CA GLU A 78 7.24 24.82 -21.65
C GLU A 78 8.73 24.85 -21.28
N GLN A 79 9.14 25.70 -20.33
CA GLN A 79 10.51 25.73 -19.82
C GLN A 79 10.92 24.39 -19.16
N ARG A 80 9.99 23.74 -18.47
CA ARG A 80 10.21 22.42 -17.88
C ARG A 80 10.41 21.35 -18.95
N LEU A 81 9.56 21.30 -19.96
CA LEU A 81 9.67 20.34 -21.07
C LEU A 81 11.00 20.51 -21.82
N GLN A 82 11.40 21.75 -22.14
CA GLN A 82 12.70 22.05 -22.74
C GLN A 82 13.87 21.59 -21.84
N ALA A 83 13.74 21.72 -20.52
CA ALA A 83 14.75 21.27 -19.56
C ALA A 83 14.79 19.74 -19.37
N GLU A 84 13.69 19.02 -19.62
CA GLU A 84 13.65 17.56 -19.64
C GLU A 84 14.20 17.00 -20.96
N ASP A 85 13.81 17.56 -22.11
CA ASP A 85 14.32 17.16 -23.43
C ASP A 85 15.84 17.32 -23.51
N LYS A 86 16.38 18.46 -23.04
CA LYS A 86 17.82 18.69 -22.96
C LYS A 86 18.55 17.64 -22.09
N ARG A 87 17.95 17.17 -20.99
CA ARG A 87 18.56 16.09 -20.18
C ARG A 87 18.59 14.77 -20.94
N ARG A 88 17.52 14.44 -21.68
CA ARG A 88 17.49 13.22 -22.51
C ARG A 88 18.53 13.29 -23.63
N GLU A 89 18.76 14.46 -24.24
CA GLU A 89 19.85 14.68 -25.20
C GLU A 89 21.24 14.51 -24.56
N GLU A 90 21.46 15.05 -23.36
CA GLU A 90 22.71 14.90 -22.61
C GLU A 90 22.97 13.44 -22.19
N GLU A 91 21.94 12.70 -21.76
CA GLU A 91 22.02 11.27 -21.44
C GLU A 91 22.32 10.43 -22.69
N HIS A 92 21.56 10.62 -23.78
CA HIS A 92 21.80 9.91 -25.03
C HIS A 92 23.19 10.19 -25.63
N SER A 93 23.69 11.42 -25.49
CA SER A 93 25.06 11.78 -25.87
C SER A 93 26.12 11.03 -25.05
N ARG A 94 25.88 10.83 -23.74
CA ARG A 94 26.77 10.03 -22.88
C ARG A 94 26.74 8.54 -23.22
N GLU A 95 25.58 7.99 -23.55
CA GLU A 95 25.44 6.61 -24.02
C GLU A 95 26.21 6.38 -25.33
N LEU A 96 26.04 7.27 -26.31
CA LEU A 96 26.79 7.25 -27.56
C LEU A 96 28.31 7.35 -27.32
N GLN A 97 28.74 8.21 -26.40
CA GLN A 97 30.16 8.35 -26.04
C GLN A 97 30.72 7.08 -25.38
N MET A 98 29.96 6.42 -24.49
CA MET A 98 30.34 5.12 -23.90
C MET A 98 30.42 4.01 -24.95
N LEU A 99 29.46 3.94 -25.88
CA LEU A 99 29.46 2.98 -26.98
C LEU A 99 30.67 3.18 -27.91
N GLN A 100 31.02 4.43 -28.22
CA GLN A 100 32.20 4.76 -29.02
C GLN A 100 33.51 4.38 -28.30
N MET A 101 33.61 4.63 -26.99
CA MET A 101 34.75 4.22 -26.17
C MET A 101 34.90 2.70 -26.09
N LEU A 102 33.79 1.96 -25.94
CA LEU A 102 33.78 0.49 -26.02
C LEU A 102 34.25 -0.01 -27.40
N GLY A 103 33.80 0.62 -28.49
CA GLY A 103 34.26 0.29 -29.85
C GLY A 103 35.77 0.52 -30.06
N GLN A 104 36.35 1.55 -29.43
CA GLN A 104 37.79 1.79 -29.44
C GLN A 104 38.58 0.73 -28.65
N ILE A 105 38.04 0.25 -27.52
CA ILE A 105 38.64 -0.85 -26.76
C ILE A 105 38.65 -2.15 -27.59
N PHE A 106 37.54 -2.50 -28.24
CA PHE A 106 37.46 -3.70 -29.09
C PHE A 106 38.38 -3.65 -30.32
N THR A 107 38.56 -2.47 -30.94
CA THR A 107 39.48 -2.31 -32.07
C THR A 107 40.96 -2.32 -31.64
N GLY A 108 41.28 -1.80 -30.45
CA GLY A 108 42.63 -1.89 -29.88
C GLY A 108 43.11 -3.33 -29.63
N ILE A 109 42.18 -4.23 -29.26
CA ILE A 109 42.48 -5.65 -28.99
C ILE A 109 42.87 -6.43 -30.27
N SER A 110 42.43 -5.99 -31.47
CA SER A 110 42.72 -6.68 -32.73
C SER A 110 44.14 -6.51 -33.28
N THR A 111 45.01 -5.70 -32.66
CA THR A 111 46.38 -5.43 -33.17
C THR A 111 47.50 -6.21 -32.47
N ALA A 112 47.17 -7.06 -31.48
CA ALA A 112 48.15 -7.80 -30.69
C ALA A 112 48.17 -9.31 -31.01
N SER A 113 48.66 -9.69 -32.20
CA SER A 113 48.97 -11.10 -32.55
C SER A 113 50.00 -11.21 -33.68
N SER A 114 51.28 -11.04 -33.37
CA SER A 114 52.39 -11.40 -34.26
C SER A 114 52.77 -12.87 -34.07
N VAL A 115 52.52 -13.71 -35.08
CA VAL A 115 52.80 -15.16 -35.06
C VAL A 115 54.21 -15.45 -35.62
N PRO A 116 55.07 -16.25 -34.95
CA PRO A 116 56.36 -16.69 -35.49
C PRO A 116 56.21 -17.89 -36.47
N PRO A 117 57.21 -18.15 -37.35
CA PRO A 117 57.04 -19.05 -38.49
C PRO A 117 57.20 -20.55 -38.15
N PRO A 118 56.60 -21.47 -38.93
CA PRO A 118 56.74 -22.91 -38.75
C PRO A 118 57.96 -23.50 -39.48
N THR A 119 58.64 -24.44 -38.84
CA THR A 119 59.64 -25.35 -39.46
C THR A 119 58.96 -26.57 -40.13
N PRO A 120 59.58 -27.20 -41.15
CA PRO A 120 58.87 -28.08 -42.08
C PRO A 120 58.93 -29.58 -41.74
N GLN A 121 57.95 -30.35 -42.24
CA GLN A 121 58.06 -31.78 -42.52
C GLN A 121 57.47 -32.12 -43.91
N PRO A 122 57.91 -33.21 -44.59
CA PRO A 122 57.84 -33.28 -46.04
C PRO A 122 56.77 -34.22 -46.62
N THR A 123 56.16 -33.75 -47.71
CA THR A 123 55.74 -34.50 -48.93
C THR A 123 55.04 -35.85 -48.80
N GLY A 124 53.74 -35.89 -49.12
CA GLY A 124 53.00 -37.11 -49.46
C GLY A 124 51.65 -36.80 -50.13
N THR A 125 51.56 -36.99 -51.45
CA THR A 125 50.37 -36.81 -52.31
C THR A 125 50.42 -37.83 -53.46
N PRO A 126 49.36 -38.10 -54.27
CA PRO A 126 48.02 -37.49 -54.33
C PRO A 126 46.85 -38.53 -54.45
N GLN A 127 45.66 -38.05 -54.87
CA GLN A 127 44.49 -38.78 -55.44
C GLN A 127 43.45 -39.32 -54.43
N THR A 128 42.12 -39.22 -54.60
CA THR A 128 41.25 -38.57 -55.63
C THR A 128 39.82 -38.35 -55.08
N ASN A 129 39.13 -37.29 -55.51
CA ASN A 129 37.65 -37.14 -55.44
C ASN A 129 36.96 -38.06 -56.49
N PRO A 130 35.63 -38.42 -56.45
CA PRO A 130 34.51 -37.52 -56.09
C PRO A 130 33.19 -38.10 -55.43
N THR A 131 32.43 -37.17 -54.83
CA THR A 131 30.95 -36.91 -54.82
C THR A 131 29.85 -38.03 -54.93
N VAL A 132 28.69 -37.76 -54.27
CA VAL A 132 27.33 -38.39 -54.43
C VAL A 132 27.17 -39.75 -53.67
N SER A 133 26.06 -40.17 -53.01
CA SER A 133 24.61 -39.83 -53.01
C SER A 133 23.89 -40.11 -51.66
N LEU A 134 22.65 -39.61 -51.54
CA LEU A 134 21.62 -40.05 -50.58
C LEU A 134 21.17 -41.52 -50.79
N SER A 135 20.91 -42.26 -49.70
CA SER A 135 19.87 -43.31 -49.65
C SER A 135 19.56 -43.78 -48.21
N HIS A 136 18.28 -43.87 -47.85
CA HIS A 136 17.80 -44.69 -46.72
C HIS A 136 18.05 -46.19 -46.99
N PRO A 137 18.07 -47.04 -45.95
CA PRO A 137 16.87 -47.85 -45.70
C PRO A 137 16.48 -47.98 -44.21
N SER A 138 15.40 -48.72 -43.96
CA SER A 138 14.70 -48.88 -42.67
C SER A 138 14.76 -50.33 -42.12
N VAL A 139 14.00 -50.58 -41.04
CA VAL A 139 13.47 -51.87 -40.51
C VAL A 139 14.13 -52.44 -39.24
N GLY A 140 13.28 -52.85 -38.27
CA GLY A 140 13.61 -53.71 -37.11
C GLY A 140 13.43 -53.04 -35.73
N ASN A 141 12.24 -52.71 -35.22
CA ASN A 141 11.09 -53.53 -34.79
C ASN A 141 11.24 -54.25 -33.42
N ARG A 142 10.46 -53.76 -32.42
CA ARG A 142 9.83 -54.49 -31.28
C ARG A 142 10.67 -55.29 -30.26
N ASN A 143 10.61 -54.91 -28.96
CA ASN A 143 9.63 -55.46 -28.00
C ASN A 143 9.78 -54.96 -26.54
N ARG A 144 8.65 -54.98 -25.80
CA ARG A 144 8.46 -54.80 -24.33
C ARG A 144 7.07 -55.37 -23.99
N PRO A 145 6.70 -55.63 -22.73
CA PRO A 145 7.31 -56.44 -21.67
C PRO A 145 6.48 -57.74 -21.43
N PRO A 146 6.59 -58.41 -20.26
CA PRO A 146 5.37 -58.75 -19.50
C PRO A 146 5.49 -58.47 -17.98
N ALA A 147 4.42 -58.78 -17.22
CA ALA A 147 4.26 -58.43 -15.80
C ALA A 147 3.61 -59.56 -14.97
N LEU A 148 3.58 -59.35 -13.64
CA LEU A 148 2.75 -59.99 -12.59
C LEU A 148 3.03 -61.46 -12.18
N THR A 149 3.19 -61.65 -10.86
CA THR A 149 2.37 -62.57 -10.03
C THR A 149 2.45 -62.22 -8.53
N GLU A 150 1.49 -62.72 -7.76
CA GLU A 150 1.22 -62.44 -6.33
C GLU A 150 2.06 -63.29 -5.36
N PHE A 151 2.05 -62.97 -4.05
CA PHE A 151 1.60 -63.88 -2.97
C PHE A 151 1.56 -63.16 -1.60
N ALA A 152 0.77 -63.69 -0.64
CA ALA A 152 0.56 -63.14 0.70
C ALA A 152 0.85 -64.17 1.83
N SER A 153 1.12 -63.73 3.06
CA SER A 153 0.84 -64.44 4.34
C SER A 153 1.28 -63.64 5.61
N HIS A 154 1.04 -64.18 6.81
CA HIS A 154 0.79 -63.46 8.08
C HIS A 154 1.88 -63.51 9.18
N SER A 155 1.66 -62.68 10.22
CA SER A 155 1.81 -62.92 11.69
C SER A 155 3.11 -62.55 12.45
N GLN A 156 2.92 -62.20 13.74
CA GLN A 156 3.87 -61.63 14.74
C GLN A 156 4.34 -62.70 15.77
N PRO A 157 4.72 -62.40 17.05
CA PRO A 157 5.52 -61.32 17.70
C PRO A 157 6.65 -61.86 18.63
N ALA A 158 7.48 -61.00 19.28
CA ALA A 158 7.93 -61.07 20.71
C ALA A 158 9.18 -60.20 21.07
N GLY A 159 9.25 -59.71 22.33
CA GLY A 159 10.48 -59.22 23.02
C GLY A 159 11.11 -60.31 23.93
N PRO A 160 11.83 -60.04 25.06
CA PRO A 160 11.94 -58.78 25.84
C PRO A 160 13.34 -58.44 26.49
N GLY A 161 13.42 -57.34 27.26
CA GLY A 161 14.48 -57.05 28.29
C GLY A 161 14.89 -55.56 28.35
N LEU A 162 14.56 -54.71 29.35
CA LEU A 162 15.08 -54.60 30.74
C LEU A 162 16.59 -54.28 30.81
N LEU A 163 17.13 -53.22 31.45
CA LEU A 163 16.66 -52.08 32.31
C LEU A 163 17.54 -50.81 31.99
N MET A 164 17.47 -49.60 32.57
CA MET A 164 16.74 -49.04 33.74
C MET A 164 16.34 -47.53 33.55
N GLU A 165 16.69 -46.62 34.47
CA GLU A 165 16.19 -45.22 34.65
C GLU A 165 17.30 -44.14 34.67
N GLU A 166 17.02 -42.94 34.14
CA GLU A 166 16.85 -41.69 34.93
C GLU A 166 16.45 -40.50 34.03
N GLY A 167 15.52 -39.64 34.48
CA GLY A 167 15.34 -38.27 33.97
C GLY A 167 14.10 -37.96 33.12
N ASP A 168 12.92 -37.88 33.73
CA ASP A 168 11.70 -37.40 33.07
C ASP A 168 11.79 -35.91 32.67
N VAL A 169 11.63 -35.65 31.37
CA VAL A 169 11.11 -34.38 30.85
C VAL A 169 10.00 -34.73 29.87
N GLU A 170 8.74 -34.70 30.33
CA GLU A 170 7.57 -34.90 29.48
C GLU A 170 7.51 -33.84 28.36
N PHE A 171 8.01 -34.21 27.18
CA PHE A 171 7.62 -33.57 25.93
C PHE A 171 6.15 -33.91 25.66
N ILE A 172 5.25 -33.10 26.23
CA ILE A 172 3.83 -33.17 25.91
C ILE A 172 3.66 -32.69 24.46
N GLU A 173 3.72 -33.63 23.52
CA GLU A 173 3.41 -33.43 22.12
C GLU A 173 1.89 -33.20 21.96
N ARG A 174 1.44 -31.99 22.33
CA ARG A 174 0.06 -31.54 22.13
C ARG A 174 -0.18 -31.36 20.63
N SER A 175 -0.65 -32.44 20.01
CA SER A 175 -1.26 -32.43 18.68
C SER A 175 -2.42 -31.42 18.65
N PHE A 176 -2.15 -30.21 18.17
CA PHE A 176 -3.18 -29.19 17.96
C PHE A 176 -4.05 -29.58 16.78
N SER A 177 -5.27 -30.07 17.06
CA SER A 177 -6.31 -30.28 16.06
C SER A 177 -6.70 -28.95 15.41
N LEU A 178 -6.09 -28.65 14.26
CA LEU A 178 -6.22 -27.36 13.57
C LEU A 178 -7.60 -27.24 12.89
N GLY A 179 -8.60 -26.82 13.66
CA GLY A 179 -9.97 -26.59 13.18
C GLY A 179 -10.04 -25.46 12.16
N THR A 180 -10.02 -25.80 10.87
CA THR A 180 -10.32 -24.83 9.80
C THR A 180 -11.79 -24.43 9.92
N THR A 181 -12.06 -23.18 10.34
CA THR A 181 -13.44 -22.71 10.48
C THR A 181 -13.99 -22.33 9.10
N ALA A 182 -15.11 -22.94 8.72
CA ALA A 182 -15.78 -22.68 7.45
C ALA A 182 -16.33 -21.24 7.34
N MET A 183 -16.36 -20.73 6.11
CA MET A 183 -16.79 -19.36 5.77
C MET A 183 -18.15 -18.97 6.37
N ASP A 184 -19.13 -19.88 6.31
CA ASP A 184 -20.50 -19.63 6.75
C ASP A 184 -20.62 -19.33 8.26
N ASN A 185 -19.64 -19.77 9.06
CA ASN A 185 -19.62 -19.54 10.49
C ASN A 185 -19.05 -18.16 10.87
N VAL A 186 -18.25 -17.54 10.00
CA VAL A 186 -17.56 -16.26 10.29
C VAL A 186 -18.33 -15.06 9.74
N LEU A 187 -18.97 -15.18 8.57
CA LEU A 187 -19.71 -14.06 7.97
C LEU A 187 -20.79 -13.45 8.90
N PRO A 188 -21.54 -14.23 9.70
CA PRO A 188 -22.45 -13.67 10.72
C PRO A 188 -21.73 -12.88 11.81
N LEU A 189 -20.51 -13.27 12.20
CA LEU A 189 -19.70 -12.52 13.17
C LEU A 189 -19.31 -11.15 12.59
N VAL A 190 -18.92 -11.10 11.31
CA VAL A 190 -18.63 -9.83 10.62
C VAL A 190 -19.86 -8.92 10.68
N ARG A 191 -21.05 -9.44 10.34
CA ARG A 191 -22.31 -8.68 10.39
C ARG A 191 -22.60 -8.10 11.78
N ASN A 192 -22.35 -8.87 12.85
CA ASN A 192 -22.54 -8.41 14.23
C ASN A 192 -21.60 -7.26 14.63
N THR A 193 -20.43 -7.13 13.98
CA THR A 193 -19.50 -6.02 14.26
C THR A 193 -19.88 -4.72 13.56
N ILE A 194 -20.64 -4.78 12.46
CA ILE A 194 -20.96 -3.61 11.64
C ILE A 194 -21.96 -2.71 12.39
N PRO A 195 -21.66 -1.41 12.56
CA PRO A 195 -22.56 -0.49 13.24
C PRO A 195 -23.85 -0.28 12.46
N GLN A 196 -24.98 -0.35 13.18
CA GLN A 196 -26.27 0.08 12.63
C GLN A 196 -26.26 1.60 12.38
N LEU A 197 -26.73 1.99 11.19
CA LEU A 197 -26.93 3.39 10.83
C LEU A 197 -28.11 3.96 11.62
N THR A 198 -27.86 5.01 12.42
CA THR A 198 -28.91 5.64 13.25
C THR A 198 -28.77 7.15 13.26
N SER A 199 -29.90 7.86 13.35
CA SER A 199 -29.94 9.33 13.46
C SER A 199 -29.39 9.89 14.77
N LYS A 200 -28.99 9.02 15.71
CA LYS A 200 -28.41 9.40 17.01
C LYS A 200 -26.90 9.62 16.96
N LYS A 201 -26.23 9.15 15.90
CA LYS A 201 -24.78 9.28 15.75
C LYS A 201 -24.40 10.58 15.04
N HIS A 202 -23.18 11.02 15.30
CA HIS A 202 -22.57 12.21 14.69
C HIS A 202 -21.37 11.82 13.83
N LYS A 203 -21.08 12.64 12.82
CA LYS A 203 -20.00 12.43 11.85
C LYS A 203 -18.66 12.11 12.54
N GLY A 204 -18.08 10.99 12.17
CA GLY A 204 -16.79 10.48 12.65
C GLY A 204 -16.92 9.44 13.76
N GLN A 205 -18.14 9.07 14.21
CA GLN A 205 -18.32 8.01 15.20
C GLN A 205 -18.20 6.61 14.62
N ASP A 206 -18.52 6.40 13.34
CA ASP A 206 -18.48 5.08 12.68
C ASP A 206 -17.23 4.87 11.81
N GLY A 207 -16.31 5.84 11.76
CA GLY A 207 -14.97 5.60 11.22
C GLY A 207 -14.17 6.85 10.89
N ARG A 208 -13.01 7.01 11.52
CA ARG A 208 -11.98 8.00 11.16
C ARG A 208 -10.70 7.25 10.80
N ILE A 209 -10.51 6.95 9.53
CA ILE A 209 -9.42 6.08 9.05
C ILE A 209 -8.26 6.96 8.58
N GLY A 210 -7.03 6.66 9.03
CA GLY A 210 -5.83 7.32 8.53
C GLY A 210 -5.05 6.41 7.59
N ILE A 211 -4.58 6.94 6.46
CA ILE A 211 -3.74 6.25 5.49
C ILE A 211 -2.38 6.97 5.49
N ILE A 212 -1.30 6.25 5.83
CA ILE A 212 0.09 6.72 5.77
C ILE A 212 0.72 6.14 4.51
N GLY A 213 0.99 7.01 3.53
CA GLY A 213 1.56 6.63 2.23
C GLY A 213 1.36 7.72 1.18
N GLY A 214 1.78 7.45 -0.06
CA GLY A 214 1.80 8.43 -1.14
C GLY A 214 3.10 9.22 -1.20
N CYS A 215 4.13 8.63 -1.81
CA CYS A 215 5.30 9.31 -2.34
C CYS A 215 5.01 9.93 -3.72
N GLN A 216 6.01 10.61 -4.29
CA GLN A 216 5.96 11.31 -5.58
C GLN A 216 5.43 10.42 -6.73
N GLU A 217 5.82 9.14 -6.75
CA GLU A 217 5.48 8.18 -7.81
C GLU A 217 4.12 7.50 -7.60
N TYR A 218 3.75 7.21 -6.34
CA TYR A 218 2.66 6.29 -6.00
C TYR A 218 1.44 6.99 -5.39
N THR A 219 0.83 7.89 -6.15
CA THR A 219 -0.36 8.66 -5.73
C THR A 219 -1.67 7.86 -5.79
N GLY A 220 -1.78 6.85 -6.67
CA GLY A 220 -3.00 6.07 -6.85
C GLY A 220 -3.31 5.11 -5.70
N ALA A 221 -2.29 4.47 -5.13
CA ALA A 221 -2.42 3.51 -4.03
C ALA A 221 -3.08 4.10 -2.75
N PRO A 222 -2.59 5.22 -2.16
CA PRO A 222 -3.23 5.81 -0.99
C PRO A 222 -4.64 6.33 -1.30
N TYR A 223 -4.91 6.78 -2.53
CA TYR A 223 -6.26 7.13 -2.96
C TYR A 223 -7.19 5.91 -2.94
N PHE A 224 -6.79 4.79 -3.56
CA PHE A 224 -7.59 3.57 -3.61
C PHE A 224 -7.90 3.03 -2.20
N ALA A 225 -6.93 3.05 -1.28
CA ALA A 225 -7.18 2.70 0.12
C ALA A 225 -8.17 3.68 0.78
N ALA A 226 -7.94 4.97 0.64
CA ALA A 226 -8.74 5.99 1.31
C ALA A 226 -10.19 6.06 0.82
N ILE A 227 -10.44 5.92 -0.49
CA ILE A 227 -11.80 5.92 -1.05
C ILE A 227 -12.53 4.59 -0.80
N SER A 228 -11.81 3.48 -0.72
CA SER A 228 -12.38 2.18 -0.36
C SER A 228 -12.79 2.12 1.11
N ALA A 229 -12.07 2.83 2.00
CA ALA A 229 -12.51 3.04 3.37
C ALA A 229 -13.83 3.82 3.45
N LEU A 230 -13.95 4.97 2.75
CA LEU A 230 -15.20 5.73 2.70
C LEU A 230 -16.36 4.89 2.15
N LYS A 231 -16.16 4.20 1.02
CA LYS A 231 -17.21 3.39 0.37
C LYS A 231 -17.58 2.12 1.14
N ALA A 232 -16.69 1.60 1.98
CA ALA A 232 -17.01 0.51 2.90
C ALA A 232 -17.82 0.97 4.12
N GLY A 233 -17.84 2.27 4.44
CA GLY A 233 -18.67 2.84 5.51
C GLY A 233 -17.96 3.76 6.49
N ALA A 234 -16.71 4.18 6.26
CA ALA A 234 -16.07 5.18 7.11
C ALA A 234 -16.69 6.57 6.93
N ASP A 235 -16.96 7.27 8.04
CA ASP A 235 -17.42 8.67 8.04
C ASP A 235 -16.38 9.66 7.48
N LEU A 236 -15.10 9.34 7.67
CA LEU A 236 -13.95 10.19 7.37
C LEU A 236 -12.72 9.36 7.02
N SER A 237 -12.01 9.78 5.98
CA SER A 237 -10.77 9.17 5.51
C SER A 237 -9.71 10.26 5.34
N HIS A 238 -8.59 10.08 6.02
CA HIS A 238 -7.46 11.01 6.07
C HIS A 238 -6.26 10.39 5.36
N VAL A 239 -5.65 11.11 4.42
CA VAL A 239 -4.43 10.66 3.74
C VAL A 239 -3.27 11.53 4.19
N PHE A 240 -2.28 10.95 4.84
CA PHE A 240 -1.03 11.60 5.19
C PHE A 240 0.03 11.16 4.19
N CYS A 241 0.41 12.10 3.33
CA CYS A 241 1.24 11.84 2.15
C CYS A 241 2.34 12.90 2.01
N THR A 242 3.25 12.65 1.09
CA THR A 242 4.26 13.63 0.69
C THR A 242 3.60 14.87 0.07
N LYS A 243 4.28 16.00 0.17
CA LYS A 243 3.77 17.29 -0.30
C LYS A 243 3.40 17.27 -1.79
N ASP A 244 4.19 16.61 -2.60
CA ASP A 244 4.03 16.58 -4.07
C ASP A 244 3.00 15.54 -4.53
N ALA A 245 2.74 14.49 -3.74
CA ALA A 245 1.63 13.56 -3.97
C ALA A 245 0.25 14.21 -3.72
N ALA A 246 0.16 15.15 -2.78
CA ALA A 246 -1.10 15.65 -2.27
C ALA A 246 -2.01 16.36 -3.30
N PRO A 247 -1.52 17.22 -4.23
CA PRO A 247 -2.37 17.84 -5.26
C PRO A 247 -3.04 16.80 -6.15
N VAL A 248 -2.30 15.75 -6.53
CA VAL A 248 -2.80 14.66 -7.37
C VAL A 248 -3.87 13.87 -6.64
N ILE A 249 -3.62 13.45 -5.39
CA ILE A 249 -4.60 12.70 -4.57
C ILE A 249 -5.88 13.53 -4.35
N LYS A 250 -5.75 14.85 -4.09
CA LYS A 250 -6.90 15.77 -3.95
C LYS A 250 -7.71 15.90 -5.24
N SER A 251 -7.08 15.79 -6.42
CA SER A 251 -7.79 15.87 -7.70
C SER A 251 -8.69 14.66 -7.97
N TYR A 252 -8.40 13.51 -7.35
CA TYR A 252 -9.17 12.28 -7.56
C TYR A 252 -10.50 12.22 -6.77
N SER A 253 -10.65 12.98 -5.67
CA SER A 253 -11.86 12.98 -4.84
C SER A 253 -11.87 14.18 -3.87
N PRO A 254 -12.92 15.04 -3.88
CA PRO A 254 -13.10 16.11 -2.89
C PRO A 254 -13.49 15.61 -1.49
N GLU A 255 -13.86 14.33 -1.34
CA GLU A 255 -14.27 13.73 -0.07
C GLU A 255 -13.07 13.37 0.84
N LEU A 256 -11.87 13.22 0.29
CA LEU A 256 -10.67 12.85 1.04
C LEU A 256 -10.03 14.04 1.77
N ILE A 257 -9.68 13.86 3.04
CA ILE A 257 -8.94 14.87 3.81
C ILE A 257 -7.43 14.59 3.67
N VAL A 258 -6.79 15.25 2.71
CA VAL A 258 -5.40 14.99 2.32
C VAL A 258 -4.43 16.00 2.96
N HIS A 259 -3.51 15.48 3.77
CA HIS A 259 -2.49 16.18 4.56
C HIS A 259 -1.10 16.03 3.91
N PRO A 260 -0.52 17.12 3.35
CA PRO A 260 0.81 17.14 2.72
C PRO A 260 1.91 17.33 3.77
N VAL A 261 2.22 16.28 4.54
CA VAL A 261 3.08 16.40 5.74
C VAL A 261 4.08 15.26 5.94
N LEU A 262 4.01 14.16 5.18
CA LEU A 262 4.75 12.93 5.47
C LEU A 262 6.28 13.05 5.25
N ASP A 263 6.67 13.96 4.37
CA ASP A 263 8.04 14.38 4.01
C ASP A 263 8.50 15.64 4.77
N SER A 264 7.69 16.19 5.67
CA SER A 264 8.07 17.36 6.46
C SER A 264 9.13 17.01 7.51
N PRO A 265 10.08 17.91 7.85
CA PRO A 265 11.04 17.70 8.94
C PRO A 265 10.43 17.42 10.31
N ASN A 266 9.14 17.77 10.50
CA ASN A 266 8.32 17.55 11.70
C ASN A 266 7.09 16.67 11.40
N ALA A 267 7.15 15.79 10.39
CA ALA A 267 6.05 14.96 9.93
C ALA A 267 5.36 14.19 11.07
N VAL A 268 6.16 13.59 11.95
CA VAL A 268 5.69 12.82 13.11
C VAL A 268 4.86 13.70 14.04
N GLU A 269 5.36 14.87 14.42
CA GLU A 269 4.68 15.78 15.34
C GLU A 269 3.42 16.40 14.73
N GLU A 270 3.34 16.52 13.40
CA GLU A 270 2.12 16.95 12.72
C GLU A 270 1.06 15.84 12.64
N ILE A 271 1.48 14.61 12.32
CA ILE A 271 0.59 13.44 12.24
C ILE A 271 0.12 13.01 13.65
N GLU A 272 0.97 13.13 14.68
CA GLU A 272 0.61 12.79 16.06
C GLU A 272 -0.59 13.60 16.58
N LYS A 273 -0.75 14.86 16.15
CA LYS A 273 -1.92 15.71 16.49
C LYS A 273 -3.24 15.13 15.98
N TRP A 274 -3.20 14.26 14.98
CA TRP A 274 -4.37 13.59 14.41
C TRP A 274 -4.62 12.20 15.02
N LEU A 275 -3.59 11.48 15.47
CA LEU A 275 -3.74 10.12 16.00
C LEU A 275 -4.85 9.96 17.06
N PRO A 276 -5.05 10.87 18.04
CA PRO A 276 -6.16 10.78 19.01
C PRO A 276 -7.57 10.84 18.40
N ARG A 277 -7.71 11.22 17.13
CA ARG A 277 -8.98 11.26 16.39
C ARG A 277 -9.17 10.04 15.50
N LEU A 278 -8.10 9.32 15.17
CA LEU A 278 -8.17 8.18 14.26
C LEU A 278 -8.64 6.93 15.01
N HIS A 279 -9.45 6.11 14.33
CA HIS A 279 -9.99 4.86 14.86
C HIS A 279 -9.20 3.64 14.36
N SER A 280 -8.48 3.79 13.26
CA SER A 280 -7.51 2.82 12.74
C SER A 280 -6.55 3.52 11.78
N LEU A 281 -5.42 2.87 11.53
CA LEU A 281 -4.37 3.36 10.64
C LEU A 281 -4.05 2.28 9.59
N VAL A 282 -3.89 2.69 8.34
CA VAL A 282 -3.37 1.87 7.24
C VAL A 282 -2.02 2.45 6.84
N VAL A 283 -0.95 1.65 6.83
CA VAL A 283 0.42 2.11 6.55
C VAL A 283 1.00 1.32 5.38
N GLY A 284 1.53 2.04 4.39
CA GLY A 284 2.24 1.45 3.26
C GLY A 284 1.69 1.67 1.84
N PRO A 285 0.38 1.90 1.60
CA PRO A 285 -0.14 2.17 0.25
C PRO A 285 0.58 3.33 -0.45
N GLY A 286 1.46 2.99 -1.39
CA GLY A 286 2.31 3.94 -2.09
C GLY A 286 3.29 4.71 -1.20
N LEU A 287 3.70 4.18 -0.04
CA LEU A 287 4.63 4.85 0.88
C LEU A 287 6.02 5.09 0.26
N GLY A 288 6.46 4.22 -0.66
CA GLY A 288 7.81 4.26 -1.18
C GLY A 288 8.83 3.70 -0.18
N ARG A 289 10.11 3.77 -0.54
CA ARG A 289 11.21 3.13 0.21
C ARG A 289 12.36 4.08 0.57
N GLU A 290 12.14 5.38 0.45
CA GLU A 290 13.07 6.39 0.94
C GLU A 290 13.22 6.27 2.47
N ASP A 291 14.45 6.26 2.97
CA ASP A 291 14.71 6.03 4.40
C ASP A 291 14.06 7.09 5.31
N MET A 292 13.87 8.33 4.83
CA MET A 292 13.13 9.36 5.55
C MET A 292 11.64 8.97 5.74
N LEU A 293 10.97 8.56 4.67
CA LEU A 293 9.55 8.17 4.72
C LEU A 293 9.34 6.90 5.55
N LEU A 294 10.25 5.93 5.42
CA LEU A 294 10.24 4.70 6.23
C LEU A 294 10.47 5.00 7.72
N LYS A 295 11.40 5.91 8.06
CA LYS A 295 11.64 6.37 9.44
C LYS A 295 10.42 7.09 10.02
N ASN A 296 9.79 7.98 9.25
CA ASN A 296 8.59 8.68 9.68
C ASN A 296 7.43 7.68 9.91
N ALA A 297 7.23 6.74 8.97
CA ALA A 297 6.22 5.68 9.12
C ALA A 297 6.44 4.79 10.35
N LYS A 298 7.69 4.42 10.66
CA LYS A 298 8.07 3.68 11.88
C LYS A 298 7.61 4.41 13.14
N GLU A 299 8.02 5.66 13.31
CA GLU A 299 7.68 6.45 14.51
C GLU A 299 6.15 6.67 14.61
N ILE A 300 5.45 6.87 13.49
CA ILE A 300 3.98 6.97 13.47
C ILE A 300 3.31 5.65 13.90
N ILE A 301 3.84 4.48 13.51
CA ILE A 301 3.38 3.18 14.00
C ILE A 301 3.59 3.09 15.52
N GLU A 302 4.77 3.47 16.02
CA GLU A 302 5.10 3.42 17.46
C GLU A 302 4.18 4.35 18.29
N ARG A 303 3.94 5.59 17.86
CA ARG A 303 2.97 6.50 18.51
C ARG A 303 1.54 5.99 18.42
N SER A 304 1.18 5.28 17.36
CA SER A 304 -0.14 4.63 17.21
C SER A 304 -0.31 3.44 18.16
N LYS A 305 0.75 2.64 18.36
CA LYS A 305 0.76 1.52 19.32
C LYS A 305 0.47 1.99 20.74
N LEU A 306 1.12 3.07 21.18
CA LEU A 306 0.90 3.71 22.49
C LEU A 306 -0.56 4.16 22.71
N ARG A 307 -1.33 4.38 21.64
CA ARG A 307 -2.73 4.80 21.69
C ARG A 307 -3.73 3.66 21.48
N SER A 308 -3.26 2.41 21.38
CA SER A 308 -4.11 1.23 21.14
C SER A 308 -4.97 1.32 19.87
N ILE A 309 -4.49 2.05 18.84
CA ILE A 309 -5.13 2.21 17.53
C ILE A 309 -4.82 0.97 16.67
N PRO A 310 -5.83 0.25 16.13
CA PRO A 310 -5.61 -0.82 15.16
C PRO A 310 -4.78 -0.37 13.96
N ILE A 311 -3.76 -1.15 13.57
CA ILE A 311 -2.82 -0.79 12.50
C ILE A 311 -2.80 -1.90 11.43
N ILE A 312 -3.16 -1.54 10.21
CA ILE A 312 -3.07 -2.38 9.03
C ILE A 312 -1.77 -2.01 8.32
N ILE A 313 -0.91 -3.00 8.05
CA ILE A 313 0.34 -2.82 7.32
C ILE A 313 0.22 -3.55 5.98
N ASP A 314 0.41 -2.83 4.88
CA ASP A 314 0.33 -3.34 3.50
C ASP A 314 1.54 -2.84 2.68
N ALA A 315 1.78 -3.43 1.50
CA ALA A 315 2.79 -2.96 0.53
C ALA A 315 4.16 -2.56 1.15
N ASP A 316 4.61 -1.30 0.97
CA ASP A 316 5.90 -0.84 1.50
C ASP A 316 5.93 -0.66 3.03
N GLY A 317 4.77 -0.68 3.70
CA GLY A 317 4.71 -0.86 5.15
C GLY A 317 5.22 -2.25 5.56
N LEU A 318 4.95 -3.28 4.76
CA LEU A 318 5.50 -4.63 5.00
C LEU A 318 6.99 -4.70 4.66
N TRP A 319 7.48 -3.85 3.75
CA TRP A 319 8.92 -3.67 3.51
C TRP A 319 9.63 -3.08 4.74
N LEU A 320 9.02 -2.11 5.42
CA LEU A 320 9.51 -1.62 6.72
C LEU A 320 9.54 -2.74 7.78
N VAL A 321 8.45 -3.52 7.91
CA VAL A 321 8.38 -4.63 8.88
C VAL A 321 9.41 -5.73 8.56
N ALA A 322 9.69 -6.02 7.29
CA ALA A 322 10.73 -6.98 6.90
C ALA A 322 12.16 -6.47 7.20
N LYS A 323 12.40 -5.15 7.20
CA LYS A 323 13.67 -4.56 7.68
C LYS A 323 13.77 -4.54 9.20
N GLU A 324 12.68 -4.25 9.91
CA GLU A 324 12.65 -4.09 11.36
C GLU A 324 11.34 -4.63 11.96
N PRO A 325 11.24 -5.95 12.23
CA PRO A 325 9.99 -6.58 12.68
C PRO A 325 9.46 -6.04 14.01
N SER A 326 10.38 -5.62 14.90
CA SER A 326 10.09 -5.04 16.22
C SER A 326 9.16 -3.82 16.19
N VAL A 327 9.07 -3.12 15.05
CA VAL A 327 8.15 -1.99 14.86
C VAL A 327 6.70 -2.37 15.16
N ILE A 328 6.28 -3.61 14.87
CA ILE A 328 4.90 -4.08 15.04
C ILE A 328 4.78 -5.41 15.80
N GLN A 329 5.88 -6.16 15.97
CA GLN A 329 5.90 -7.44 16.70
C GLN A 329 5.21 -7.34 18.08
N GLY A 330 4.41 -8.35 18.43
CA GLY A 330 3.65 -8.45 19.68
C GLY A 330 2.45 -7.51 19.80
N TYR A 331 2.20 -6.62 18.82
CA TYR A 331 1.09 -5.67 18.91
C TYR A 331 -0.22 -6.29 18.43
N HIS A 332 -1.00 -6.92 19.32
CA HIS A 332 -2.18 -7.72 18.93
C HIS A 332 -3.30 -7.02 18.13
N LYS A 333 -3.29 -5.68 17.99
CA LYS A 333 -4.16 -4.94 17.05
C LYS A 333 -3.52 -4.62 15.69
N GLY A 334 -2.35 -5.19 15.42
CA GLY A 334 -1.64 -5.14 14.14
C GLY A 334 -2.14 -6.23 13.21
N ILE A 335 -2.39 -5.86 11.95
CA ILE A 335 -2.80 -6.77 10.89
C ILE A 335 -1.87 -6.58 9.70
N LEU A 336 -1.22 -7.65 9.26
CA LEU A 336 -0.29 -7.64 8.13
C LEU A 336 -0.98 -8.26 6.90
N THR A 337 -0.93 -7.62 5.74
CA THR A 337 -1.63 -8.10 4.53
C THR A 337 -0.68 -8.52 3.39
N PRO A 338 0.30 -9.41 3.59
CA PRO A 338 1.29 -9.72 2.55
C PRO A 338 0.73 -10.49 1.36
N ASN A 339 1.20 -10.15 0.16
CA ASN A 339 1.20 -11.07 -0.98
C ASN A 339 2.33 -12.11 -0.83
N VAL A 340 2.37 -13.13 -1.70
CA VAL A 340 3.36 -14.22 -1.63
C VAL A 340 4.81 -13.70 -1.54
N MET A 341 5.19 -12.68 -2.32
CA MET A 341 6.57 -12.13 -2.30
C MET A 341 6.87 -11.30 -1.06
N GLU A 342 5.89 -10.57 -0.52
CA GLU A 342 6.00 -9.87 0.77
C GLU A 342 6.10 -10.88 1.92
N PHE A 343 5.34 -11.98 1.83
CA PHE A 343 5.30 -13.04 2.82
C PHE A 343 6.62 -13.79 2.91
N SER A 344 7.24 -14.19 1.79
CA SER A 344 8.58 -14.80 1.78
C SER A 344 9.62 -13.92 2.48
N ARG A 345 9.64 -12.61 2.19
CA ARG A 345 10.58 -11.67 2.84
C ARG A 345 10.35 -11.55 4.34
N LEU A 346 9.09 -11.50 4.78
CA LEU A 346 8.76 -11.46 6.21
C LEU A 346 9.13 -12.77 6.92
N TYR A 347 8.94 -13.91 6.25
CA TYR A 347 9.35 -15.22 6.77
C TYR A 347 10.87 -15.31 6.93
N GLU A 348 11.62 -14.99 5.88
CA GLU A 348 13.09 -14.94 5.88
C GLU A 348 13.65 -13.97 6.92
N ALA A 349 13.04 -12.79 7.07
CA ALA A 349 13.43 -11.81 8.08
C ALA A 349 13.23 -12.31 9.53
N MET A 350 12.21 -13.13 9.78
CA MET A 350 11.84 -13.60 11.11
C MET A 350 12.44 -14.96 11.51
N HIS A 351 12.61 -15.86 10.55
CA HIS A 351 13.12 -17.22 10.78
C HIS A 351 14.59 -17.39 10.37
N HIS A 352 15.17 -16.42 9.64
CA HIS A 352 16.52 -16.46 9.09
C HIS A 352 16.79 -17.65 8.15
N GLU A 353 15.72 -18.21 7.58
CA GLU A 353 15.73 -19.32 6.62
C GLU A 353 14.76 -19.05 5.45
N PRO A 354 14.99 -19.61 4.25
CA PRO A 354 14.07 -19.50 3.12
C PRO A 354 12.70 -20.10 3.44
N LEU A 355 11.63 -19.49 2.91
CA LEU A 355 10.28 -20.03 3.03
C LEU A 355 10.13 -21.40 2.35
N ASP A 356 9.65 -22.41 3.08
CA ASP A 356 9.14 -23.64 2.47
C ASP A 356 7.79 -23.37 1.76
N SER A 357 7.79 -23.42 0.44
CA SER A 357 6.61 -23.19 -0.39
C SER A 357 5.59 -24.34 -0.39
N ASN A 358 5.89 -25.49 0.24
CA ASN A 358 5.01 -26.65 0.20
C ASN A 358 3.79 -26.54 1.13
N ASP A 359 3.88 -25.77 2.23
CA ASP A 359 2.76 -25.54 3.15
C ASP A 359 2.67 -24.08 3.61
N HIS A 360 2.02 -23.26 2.77
CA HIS A 360 1.73 -21.86 3.10
C HIS A 360 0.83 -21.69 4.34
N LYS A 361 0.01 -22.69 4.73
CA LYS A 361 -0.84 -22.57 5.93
C LYS A 361 0.01 -22.66 7.19
N ARG A 362 0.82 -23.71 7.29
CA ARG A 362 1.76 -23.90 8.39
C ARG A 362 2.73 -22.73 8.48
N SER A 363 3.30 -22.31 7.36
CA SER A 363 4.22 -21.17 7.31
C SER A 363 3.57 -19.86 7.76
N ALA A 364 2.32 -19.59 7.36
CA ALA A 364 1.60 -18.40 7.83
C ALA A 364 1.32 -18.44 9.34
N GLN A 365 1.02 -19.63 9.88
CA GLN A 365 0.84 -19.81 11.32
C GLN A 365 2.15 -19.61 12.09
N GLN A 366 3.25 -20.18 11.62
CA GLN A 366 4.59 -20.01 12.20
C GLN A 366 5.00 -18.54 12.23
N LEU A 367 4.88 -17.83 11.11
CA LEU A 367 5.20 -16.41 11.04
C LEU A 367 4.32 -15.57 11.99
N SER A 368 3.02 -15.88 12.10
CA SER A 368 2.13 -15.19 13.05
C SER A 368 2.61 -15.38 14.50
N ILE A 369 2.99 -16.60 14.87
CA ILE A 369 3.51 -16.92 16.21
C ILE A 369 4.84 -16.19 16.45
N ALA A 370 5.79 -16.26 15.52
CA ALA A 370 7.09 -15.56 15.60
C ALA A 370 6.91 -14.04 15.73
N MET A 371 5.92 -13.47 15.03
CA MET A 371 5.54 -12.06 15.13
C MET A 371 4.79 -11.70 16.43
N GLY A 372 4.57 -12.62 17.36
CA GLY A 372 3.87 -12.37 18.63
C GLY A 372 2.35 -12.40 18.50
N ASN A 373 1.82 -13.38 17.75
CA ASN A 373 0.41 -13.57 17.45
C ASN A 373 -0.24 -12.38 16.71
N LEU A 374 0.49 -11.75 15.79
CA LEU A 374 -0.09 -10.78 14.85
C LEU A 374 -1.02 -11.46 13.86
N THR A 375 -2.11 -10.79 13.48
CA THR A 375 -2.97 -11.31 12.42
C THR A 375 -2.30 -11.13 11.05
N LEU A 376 -2.13 -12.24 10.34
CA LEU A 376 -1.66 -12.30 8.96
C LEU A 376 -2.84 -12.56 8.02
N VAL A 377 -2.87 -11.84 6.90
CA VAL A 377 -3.74 -12.06 5.74
C VAL A 377 -2.84 -12.35 4.54
N LEU A 378 -2.51 -13.63 4.34
CA LEU A 378 -1.71 -14.07 3.20
C LEU A 378 -2.61 -14.09 1.94
N LYS A 379 -2.42 -13.08 1.09
CA LYS A 379 -3.20 -12.84 -0.15
C LYS A 379 -2.84 -13.90 -1.20
N GLY A 380 -3.83 -14.65 -1.71
CA GLY A 380 -3.60 -15.82 -2.56
C GLY A 380 -4.73 -16.13 -3.55
N GLU A 381 -4.71 -17.33 -4.13
CA GLU A 381 -5.88 -17.88 -4.86
C GLU A 381 -7.08 -18.05 -3.92
N GLU A 382 -6.78 -18.43 -2.69
CA GLU A 382 -7.65 -18.38 -1.51
C GLU A 382 -6.86 -17.68 -0.41
N ASP A 383 -7.47 -16.75 0.32
CA ASP A 383 -6.71 -15.97 1.31
C ASP A 383 -6.66 -16.72 2.65
N ILE A 384 -5.45 -16.92 3.18
CA ILE A 384 -5.23 -17.58 4.47
C ILE A 384 -5.12 -16.49 5.55
N ILE A 385 -5.95 -16.59 6.58
CA ILE A 385 -6.03 -15.59 7.64
C ILE A 385 -5.77 -16.28 8.98
N THR A 386 -4.76 -15.83 9.74
CA THR A 386 -4.39 -16.46 11.02
C THR A 386 -3.83 -15.49 12.04
N ASP A 387 -4.08 -15.76 13.32
CA ASP A 387 -3.45 -15.11 14.49
C ASP A 387 -2.49 -16.07 15.24
N GLY A 388 -2.05 -17.13 14.56
CA GLY A 388 -1.15 -18.14 15.07
C GLY A 388 -1.87 -19.22 15.90
N LYS A 389 -3.08 -18.94 16.39
CA LYS A 389 -3.91 -19.88 17.16
C LYS A 389 -5.05 -20.42 16.31
N ASN A 390 -5.75 -19.54 15.63
CA ASN A 390 -6.88 -19.85 14.77
C ASN A 390 -6.49 -19.66 13.30
N MET A 391 -7.18 -20.36 12.39
CA MET A 391 -6.99 -20.21 10.96
C MET A 391 -8.34 -20.18 10.23
N LEU A 392 -8.54 -19.12 9.46
CA LEU A 392 -9.67 -18.94 8.56
C LEU A 392 -9.16 -18.98 7.11
N LYS A 393 -10.08 -19.31 6.20
CA LYS A 393 -9.82 -19.40 4.77
C LYS A 393 -10.91 -18.66 4.01
N CYS A 394 -10.55 -17.61 3.28
CA CYS A 394 -11.49 -16.90 2.42
C CYS A 394 -11.44 -17.48 1.00
N SER A 395 -12.36 -18.42 0.72
CA SER A 395 -12.54 -19.06 -0.60
C SER A 395 -13.66 -18.40 -1.43
N GLN A 396 -14.11 -17.20 -1.04
CA GLN A 396 -15.06 -16.40 -1.82
C GLN A 396 -14.53 -16.22 -3.24
N GLU A 397 -15.31 -16.62 -4.24
CA GLU A 397 -14.90 -16.54 -5.65
C GLU A 397 -14.61 -15.07 -6.03
N GLY A 398 -13.43 -14.83 -6.59
CA GLY A 398 -12.96 -13.55 -7.15
C GLY A 398 -12.98 -13.58 -8.68
N SER A 399 -11.83 -13.32 -9.31
CA SER A 399 -11.60 -13.49 -10.74
C SER A 399 -10.12 -13.71 -11.06
N GLY A 400 -9.82 -14.17 -12.27
CA GLY A 400 -8.44 -14.26 -12.77
C GLY A 400 -7.78 -12.92 -13.10
N ARG A 401 -8.47 -11.78 -12.92
CA ARG A 401 -7.94 -10.45 -13.28
C ARG A 401 -7.30 -9.76 -12.07
N ARG A 402 -5.97 -9.65 -12.11
CA ARG A 402 -5.15 -8.87 -11.18
C ARG A 402 -4.98 -7.44 -11.69
N CYS A 403 -5.62 -6.45 -11.06
CA CYS A 403 -5.34 -5.02 -11.27
C CYS A 403 -4.49 -4.48 -10.09
N GLY A 404 -3.76 -3.39 -10.31
CA GLY A 404 -2.69 -2.96 -9.39
C GLY A 404 -3.17 -2.68 -7.96
N GLY A 405 -4.26 -1.92 -7.80
CA GLY A 405 -4.73 -1.47 -6.48
C GLY A 405 -5.71 -2.38 -5.76
N GLN A 406 -5.67 -3.70 -6.00
CA GLN A 406 -6.52 -4.65 -5.24
C GLN A 406 -6.12 -4.75 -3.76
N GLY A 407 -4.81 -4.67 -3.49
CA GLY A 407 -4.28 -4.61 -2.12
C GLY A 407 -4.76 -3.35 -1.40
N ASP A 408 -4.72 -2.21 -2.08
CA ASP A 408 -5.18 -0.92 -1.52
C ASP A 408 -6.66 -0.95 -1.14
N LEU A 409 -7.54 -1.53 -1.98
CA LEU A 409 -8.96 -1.70 -1.64
C LEU A 409 -9.11 -2.55 -0.37
N LEU A 410 -8.40 -3.68 -0.30
CA LEU A 410 -8.41 -4.57 0.87
C LEU A 410 -7.94 -3.84 2.13
N SER A 411 -6.77 -3.20 2.10
CA SER A 411 -6.18 -2.55 3.28
C SER A 411 -7.00 -1.33 3.74
N GLY A 412 -7.55 -0.57 2.79
CA GLY A 412 -8.49 0.52 3.05
C GLY A 412 -9.78 0.06 3.72
N SER A 413 -10.48 -0.93 3.16
CA SER A 413 -11.69 -1.49 3.78
C SER A 413 -11.39 -2.20 5.11
N LEU A 414 -10.25 -2.89 5.23
CA LEU A 414 -9.82 -3.53 6.47
C LEU A 414 -9.59 -2.53 7.61
N GLY A 415 -9.12 -1.31 7.31
CA GLY A 415 -9.10 -0.21 8.28
C GLY A 415 -10.47 0.03 8.94
N VAL A 416 -11.54 -0.01 8.15
CA VAL A 416 -12.92 0.18 8.63
C VAL A 416 -13.39 -1.02 9.47
N PHE A 417 -13.26 -2.23 8.92
CA PHE A 417 -13.67 -3.46 9.60
C PHE A 417 -12.89 -3.67 10.91
N ALA A 418 -11.61 -3.30 10.98
CA ALA A 418 -10.82 -3.39 12.21
C ALA A 418 -11.36 -2.45 13.28
N HIS A 419 -11.68 -1.19 12.93
CA HIS A 419 -12.31 -0.27 13.87
C HIS A 419 -13.63 -0.84 14.41
N TRP A 420 -14.52 -1.30 13.53
CA TRP A 420 -15.82 -1.86 13.92
C TRP A 420 -15.69 -3.09 14.82
N ALA A 421 -14.85 -4.06 14.44
CA ALA A 421 -14.62 -5.26 15.23
C ALA A 421 -14.02 -4.93 16.61
N PHE A 422 -13.02 -4.05 16.69
CA PHE A 422 -12.44 -3.63 17.98
C PHE A 422 -13.32 -2.70 18.82
N SER A 423 -14.40 -2.15 18.25
CA SER A 423 -15.41 -1.35 18.99
C SER A 423 -16.65 -2.17 19.37
N SER A 424 -16.80 -3.38 18.82
CA SER A 424 -17.89 -4.30 19.14
C SER A 424 -17.67 -5.03 20.47
N SER A 425 -18.72 -5.63 21.04
CA SER A 425 -18.58 -6.46 22.24
C SER A 425 -17.93 -7.82 21.91
N SER A 426 -17.33 -8.47 22.90
CA SER A 426 -16.80 -9.84 22.74
C SER A 426 -17.87 -10.86 22.33
N ASP A 427 -19.14 -10.58 22.60
CA ASP A 427 -20.26 -11.42 22.17
C ASP A 427 -20.52 -11.32 20.65
N ALA A 428 -20.30 -10.14 20.06
CA ALA A 428 -20.47 -9.92 18.63
C ALA A 428 -19.51 -10.82 17.81
N THR A 429 -18.27 -10.98 18.28
CA THR A 429 -17.27 -11.89 17.71
C THR A 429 -17.32 -13.31 18.29
N LYS A 430 -18.21 -13.60 19.25
CA LYS A 430 -18.26 -14.85 20.03
C LYS A 430 -16.90 -15.27 20.62
N GLY A 431 -16.11 -14.30 21.08
CA GLY A 431 -14.76 -14.52 21.61
C GLY A 431 -13.68 -14.77 20.55
N MET A 432 -14.01 -14.76 19.26
CA MET A 432 -13.01 -14.75 18.19
C MET A 432 -12.24 -13.42 18.20
N ASN A 433 -10.94 -13.49 17.89
CA ASN A 433 -10.07 -12.33 17.75
C ASN A 433 -10.68 -11.31 16.75
N PRO A 434 -10.94 -10.04 17.15
CA PRO A 434 -11.53 -9.02 16.29
C PRO A 434 -10.76 -8.81 14.97
N SER A 435 -9.43 -8.94 14.97
CA SER A 435 -8.61 -8.82 13.76
C SER A 435 -8.91 -9.91 12.73
N LEU A 436 -9.24 -11.14 13.15
CA LEU A 436 -9.63 -12.23 12.25
C LEU A 436 -10.98 -11.98 11.60
N VAL A 437 -11.96 -11.53 12.41
CA VAL A 437 -13.30 -11.17 11.92
C VAL A 437 -13.21 -10.02 10.92
N ALA A 438 -12.44 -8.98 11.26
CA ALA A 438 -12.22 -7.84 10.40
C ALA A 438 -11.54 -8.20 9.08
N ALA A 439 -10.45 -8.99 9.15
CA ALA A 439 -9.73 -9.50 7.99
C ALA A 439 -10.67 -10.31 7.07
N PHE A 440 -11.45 -11.23 7.64
CA PHE A 440 -12.38 -12.07 6.88
C PHE A 440 -13.47 -11.26 6.17
N GLY A 441 -13.99 -10.22 6.83
CA GLY A 441 -14.93 -9.27 6.22
C GLY A 441 -14.31 -8.53 5.02
N ALA A 442 -13.12 -7.97 5.20
CA ALA A 442 -12.44 -7.19 4.16
C ALA A 442 -11.98 -8.02 2.96
N THR A 443 -11.48 -9.26 3.16
CA THR A 443 -11.13 -10.17 2.05
C THR A 443 -12.37 -10.60 1.29
N SER A 444 -13.46 -10.95 1.99
CA SER A 444 -14.73 -11.35 1.37
C SER A 444 -15.30 -10.21 0.53
N LEU A 445 -15.29 -8.98 1.05
CA LEU A 445 -15.69 -7.77 0.31
C LEU A 445 -14.83 -7.56 -0.94
N THR A 446 -13.50 -7.58 -0.79
CA THR A 446 -12.55 -7.36 -1.90
C THR A 446 -12.77 -8.36 -3.03
N ARG A 447 -12.93 -9.65 -2.70
CA ARG A 447 -13.18 -10.73 -3.66
C ARG A 447 -14.53 -10.57 -4.36
N GLN A 448 -15.59 -10.27 -3.60
CA GLN A 448 -16.92 -10.04 -4.17
C GLN A 448 -16.99 -8.76 -5.03
N CYS A 449 -16.18 -7.73 -4.75
CA CYS A 449 -16.00 -6.57 -5.64
C CYS A 449 -15.27 -6.98 -6.93
N ASN A 450 -14.15 -7.71 -6.81
CA ASN A 450 -13.36 -8.19 -7.94
C ASN A 450 -14.19 -9.06 -8.90
N ARG A 451 -14.97 -10.01 -8.35
CA ARG A 451 -15.88 -10.86 -9.13
C ARG A 451 -16.93 -10.06 -9.89
N GLN A 452 -17.60 -9.10 -9.25
CA GLN A 452 -18.63 -8.29 -9.89
C GLN A 452 -18.06 -7.39 -11.00
N ALA A 453 -16.94 -6.72 -10.72
CA ALA A 453 -16.29 -5.85 -11.71
C ALA A 453 -15.72 -6.67 -12.88
N PHE A 454 -15.25 -7.91 -12.63
CA PHE A 454 -14.85 -8.82 -13.70
C PHE A 454 -16.04 -9.33 -14.52
N HIS A 455 -17.19 -9.61 -13.91
CA HIS A 455 -18.40 -9.97 -14.66
C HIS A 455 -18.88 -8.83 -15.59
N LYS A 456 -18.66 -7.57 -15.21
CA LYS A 456 -19.06 -6.40 -16.02
C LYS A 456 -18.04 -6.00 -17.09
N HIS A 457 -16.74 -6.08 -16.79
CA HIS A 457 -15.67 -5.52 -17.64
C HIS A 457 -14.66 -6.57 -18.14
N GLY A 458 -14.70 -7.81 -17.65
CA GLY A 458 -13.85 -8.91 -18.10
C GLY A 458 -12.35 -8.56 -18.08
N ARG A 459 -11.70 -8.65 -19.24
CA ARG A 459 -10.26 -8.37 -19.36
C ARG A 459 -9.90 -6.93 -18.96
N SER A 460 -10.77 -5.95 -19.20
CA SER A 460 -10.47 -4.54 -18.98
C SER A 460 -10.66 -4.07 -17.54
N THR A 461 -11.15 -4.92 -16.62
CA THR A 461 -11.37 -4.52 -15.21
C THR A 461 -10.14 -3.87 -14.58
N THR A 462 -10.38 -2.73 -13.97
CA THR A 462 -9.45 -1.87 -13.23
C THR A 462 -9.80 -1.85 -11.73
N THR A 463 -8.98 -1.16 -10.91
CA THR A 463 -9.30 -0.95 -9.50
C THR A 463 -10.50 0.00 -9.34
N SER A 464 -10.63 1.01 -10.20
CA SER A 464 -11.76 1.95 -10.19
C SER A 464 -13.11 1.24 -10.41
N ASP A 465 -13.15 0.21 -11.27
CA ASP A 465 -14.36 -0.59 -11.48
C ASP A 465 -14.71 -1.41 -10.22
N MET A 466 -13.70 -2.00 -9.56
CA MET A 466 -13.91 -2.69 -8.28
C MET A 466 -14.42 -1.77 -7.18
N ILE A 467 -13.97 -0.51 -7.17
CA ILE A 467 -14.41 0.52 -6.22
C ILE A 467 -15.88 0.91 -6.44
N GLN A 468 -16.40 0.82 -7.67
CA GLN A 468 -17.83 1.01 -7.94
C GLN A 468 -18.68 -0.14 -7.37
N GLU A 469 -18.15 -1.35 -7.30
CA GLU A 469 -18.85 -2.52 -6.74
C GLU A 469 -18.85 -2.61 -5.21
N ILE A 470 -18.17 -1.72 -4.47
CA ILE A 470 -18.10 -1.82 -3.01
C ILE A 470 -19.49 -1.78 -2.38
N SER A 471 -20.39 -0.89 -2.82
CA SER A 471 -21.74 -0.79 -2.23
C SER A 471 -22.63 -2.00 -2.57
N SER A 472 -22.56 -2.53 -3.79
CA SER A 472 -23.31 -3.74 -4.19
C SER A 472 -22.78 -4.99 -3.48
N ALA A 473 -21.45 -5.13 -3.38
CA ALA A 473 -20.78 -6.20 -2.65
C ALA A 473 -21.10 -6.16 -1.15
N PHE A 474 -21.02 -4.98 -0.52
CA PHE A 474 -21.29 -4.81 0.91
C PHE A 474 -22.71 -5.21 1.26
N LYS A 475 -23.70 -4.70 0.51
CA LYS A 475 -25.11 -5.07 0.65
C LYS A 475 -25.32 -6.58 0.59
N LYS A 476 -24.78 -7.22 -0.46
CA LYS A 476 -24.91 -8.67 -0.70
C LYS A 476 -24.21 -9.54 0.34
N LEU A 477 -23.18 -9.05 1.02
CA LEU A 477 -22.44 -9.82 2.02
C LEU A 477 -22.94 -9.58 3.43
N PHE A 478 -23.40 -8.36 3.74
CA PHE A 478 -23.55 -7.92 5.13
C PHE A 478 -24.93 -7.36 5.50
N GLU A 479 -25.74 -6.93 4.52
CA GLU A 479 -27.08 -6.35 4.76
C GLU A 479 -28.22 -7.25 4.27
N SER A 480 -27.90 -8.40 3.66
CA SER A 480 -28.84 -9.40 3.09
C SER A 480 -29.08 -10.61 3.98
#